data_AF-A0A519X6V3-F1
#
_entry.id   AF-A0A519X6V3-F1
#
_cell.length_a   1.000
_cell.length_b   1.000
_cell.length_c   1.000
_cell.angle_alpha   90.00
_cell.angle_beta   90.00
_cell.angle_gamma   90.00
#
_symmetry.space_group_name_H-M   'P 1'
#
loop_
_entity.id
_entity.type
_entity.pdbx_description
1 polymer ?
#
loop_
_entity_poly.entity_id
_entity_poly.type
_entity_poly.pdbx_seq_one_letter_code
_entity_poly.pdbx_strand_id
1 'polypeptide(L)'
;MFNPKRSKLMKNIPLLRPNVILMVFISVAISIISSYQAFTQEYKIKTIVIDAGHGGKDGSTRGLYSTEKDVALKTALNLGAAIEANMKDVKVIYTRTDDVFIPLYERIGIANNAKADLFISIHCNDMPLHRSTVTTGYRKNSKGKRVPITKTVYRKSTSTRGVETFVSGMGRVNEQDEAIKRENAAIFLEENYKEN
;
A
#
# COMPACT_ATOMS: atom_id res chain seq x y z
N MET A 1 -67.14 -0.60 -43.23
CA MET A 1 -67.07 0.67 -42.47
C MET A 1 -67.33 0.37 -40.99
N PHE A 2 -66.30 -0.03 -40.24
CA PHE A 2 -66.44 -0.35 -38.82
C PHE A 2 -66.11 0.90 -38.01
N ASN A 3 -67.14 1.56 -37.45
CA ASN A 3 -66.98 2.68 -36.53
C ASN A 3 -67.17 2.15 -35.10
N PRO A 4 -66.10 1.87 -34.34
CA PRO A 4 -66.24 1.34 -33.00
C PRO A 4 -66.83 2.42 -32.09
N LYS A 5 -68.14 2.35 -31.83
CA LYS A 5 -68.79 3.16 -30.79
C LYS A 5 -68.21 2.76 -29.43
N ARG A 6 -67.45 3.69 -28.85
CA ARG A 6 -66.88 3.61 -27.49
C ARG A 6 -68.00 3.30 -26.47
N SER A 7 -67.82 2.24 -25.67
CA SER A 7 -68.84 1.74 -24.72
C SER A 7 -69.17 2.78 -23.64
N LYS A 8 -70.43 2.79 -23.16
CA LYS A 8 -70.94 3.76 -22.15
C LYS A 8 -70.14 3.75 -20.83
N LEU A 9 -69.45 2.65 -20.52
CA LEU A 9 -68.61 2.50 -19.33
C LEU A 9 -67.34 3.36 -19.33
N MET A 10 -66.87 3.82 -20.50
CA MET A 10 -65.62 4.61 -20.60
C MET A 10 -65.82 6.13 -20.48
N LYS A 11 -67.04 6.61 -20.19
CA LYS A 11 -67.36 8.05 -20.16
C LYS A 11 -67.05 8.73 -18.82
N ASN A 12 -66.91 7.97 -17.74
CA ASN A 12 -66.78 8.49 -16.37
C ASN A 12 -65.37 8.37 -15.79
N ILE A 13 -64.39 7.91 -16.57
CA ILE A 13 -62.99 7.89 -16.14
C ILE A 13 -62.42 9.27 -16.50
N PRO A 14 -62.05 10.11 -15.51
CA PRO A 14 -61.43 11.39 -15.83
C PRO A 14 -60.13 11.13 -16.57
N LEU A 15 -60.08 11.49 -17.86
CA LEU A 15 -58.85 11.44 -18.63
C LEU A 15 -57.87 12.42 -17.99
N LEU A 16 -56.73 11.91 -17.50
CA LEU A 16 -55.67 12.78 -17.00
C LEU A 16 -55.30 13.77 -18.10
N ARG A 17 -55.21 15.05 -17.74
CA ARG A 17 -54.81 16.09 -18.68
C ARG A 17 -53.41 15.75 -19.20
N PRO A 18 -53.10 16.00 -20.48
CA PRO A 18 -51.79 15.70 -21.08
C PRO A 18 -50.61 16.25 -20.26
N ASN A 19 -50.79 17.43 -19.67
CA ASN A 19 -49.78 18.08 -18.82
C ASN A 19 -49.48 17.30 -17.53
N VAL A 20 -50.47 16.59 -16.96
CA VAL A 20 -50.27 15.76 -15.76
C VAL A 20 -49.49 14.50 -16.12
N ILE A 21 -49.80 13.88 -17.26
CA ILE A 21 -49.04 12.72 -17.77
C ILE A 21 -47.59 13.13 -18.04
N LEU A 22 -47.37 14.27 -18.70
CA LEU A 22 -46.02 14.80 -18.96
C LEU A 22 -45.25 15.09 -17.67
N MET A 23 -45.89 15.70 -16.67
CA MET A 23 -45.27 15.95 -15.35
C MET A 23 -44.87 14.65 -14.65
N VAL A 24 -45.69 13.60 -14.71
CA VAL A 24 -45.36 12.28 -14.16
C VAL A 24 -44.15 11.67 -14.88
N PHE A 25 -44.13 11.69 -16.22
CA PHE A 25 -42.98 11.22 -16.99
C PHE A 25 -41.70 11.98 -16.66
N ILE A 26 -41.76 13.30 -16.52
CA ILE A 26 -40.61 14.13 -16.13
C ILE A 26 -40.15 13.76 -14.71
N SER A 27 -41.06 13.58 -13.74
CA SER A 27 -40.70 13.21 -12.37
C SER A 27 -40.03 11.83 -12.27
N VAL A 28 -40.50 10.87 -13.07
CA VAL A 28 -39.91 9.52 -13.18
C VAL A 28 -38.54 9.60 -13.82
N ALA A 29 -38.38 10.38 -14.90
CA ALA A 29 -37.09 10.59 -15.55
C ALA A 29 -36.08 11.27 -14.60
N ILE A 30 -36.49 12.28 -13.82
CA ILE A 30 -35.63 12.94 -12.83
C ILE A 30 -35.20 11.98 -11.72
N SER A 31 -36.11 11.11 -11.26
CA SER A 31 -35.80 10.10 -10.24
C SER A 31 -34.77 9.08 -10.75
N ILE A 32 -34.92 8.64 -12.01
CA ILE A 32 -33.99 7.73 -12.69
C ILE A 32 -32.61 8.40 -12.88
N ILE A 33 -32.55 9.66 -13.32
CA ILE A 33 -31.30 10.41 -13.50
C ILE A 33 -30.57 10.60 -12.16
N SER A 34 -31.29 10.86 -11.08
CA SER A 34 -30.71 11.03 -9.73
C SER A 34 -30.07 9.74 -9.21
N SER A 35 -30.67 8.58 -9.50
CA SER A 35 -30.06 7.28 -9.17
C SER A 35 -28.77 6.98 -9.96
N TYR A 36 -28.66 7.45 -11.21
CA TYR A 36 -27.41 7.31 -11.96
C TYR A 36 -26.26 8.13 -11.37
N GLN A 37 -26.52 9.35 -10.89
CA GLN A 37 -25.49 10.17 -10.23
C GLN A 37 -25.00 9.55 -8.91
N ALA A 38 -25.87 8.89 -8.15
CA ALA A 38 -25.47 8.19 -6.93
C ALA A 38 -24.52 7.00 -7.19
N PHE A 39 -24.67 6.33 -8.35
CA PHE A 39 -23.81 5.22 -8.75
C PHE A 39 -22.45 5.66 -9.31
N THR A 40 -22.33 6.91 -9.77
CA THR A 40 -21.07 7.49 -10.25
C THR A 40 -20.27 8.18 -9.15
N GLN A 41 -20.62 8.01 -7.87
CA GLN A 41 -19.85 8.63 -6.79
C GLN A 41 -18.43 8.06 -6.79
N GLU A 42 -17.46 8.89 -7.15
CA GLU A 42 -16.05 8.55 -7.18
C GLU A 42 -15.62 8.03 -5.80
N TYR A 43 -14.99 6.85 -5.77
CA TYR A 43 -14.51 6.26 -4.52
C TYR A 43 -13.44 7.17 -3.93
N LYS A 44 -13.70 7.69 -2.72
CA LYS A 44 -12.78 8.53 -1.97
C LYS A 44 -12.14 7.75 -0.84
N ILE A 45 -10.82 7.74 -0.81
CA ILE A 45 -10.02 7.23 0.31
C ILE A 45 -10.34 8.09 1.55
N LYS A 46 -10.73 7.45 2.65
CA LYS A 46 -11.06 8.13 3.93
C LYS A 46 -10.15 7.71 5.06
N THR A 47 -9.59 6.51 5.03
CA THR A 47 -8.70 5.99 6.08
C THR A 47 -7.47 5.39 5.46
N ILE A 48 -6.30 5.92 5.83
CA ILE A 48 -4.99 5.40 5.42
C ILE A 48 -4.27 4.90 6.66
N VAL A 49 -3.78 3.67 6.60
CA VAL A 49 -2.86 3.13 7.61
C VAL A 49 -1.45 3.20 7.06
N ILE A 50 -0.54 3.81 7.81
CA ILE A 50 0.87 3.93 7.48
C ILE A 50 1.66 3.03 8.42
N ASP A 51 2.33 2.06 7.86
CA ASP A 51 3.18 1.13 8.57
C ASP A 51 4.65 1.54 8.46
N ALA A 52 5.25 1.84 9.61
CA ALA A 52 6.68 2.03 9.72
C ALA A 52 7.35 0.66 9.91
N GLY A 53 7.98 0.14 8.85
CA GLY A 53 8.65 -1.16 8.86
C GLY A 53 9.58 -1.37 10.05
N HIS A 54 9.70 -2.62 10.50
CA HIS A 54 10.53 -3.03 11.65
C HIS A 54 10.19 -2.28 12.96
N GLY A 55 11.12 -2.22 13.92
CA GLY A 55 10.98 -1.49 15.18
C GLY A 55 11.47 -2.30 16.39
N GLY A 56 11.95 -1.60 17.41
CA GLY A 56 12.48 -2.21 18.63
C GLY A 56 13.64 -3.16 18.32
N LYS A 57 13.42 -4.46 18.57
CA LYS A 57 14.40 -5.55 18.33
C LYS A 57 14.61 -5.88 16.85
N ASP A 58 13.66 -5.50 15.99
CA ASP A 58 13.69 -5.73 14.56
C ASP A 58 14.16 -4.47 13.82
N GLY A 59 14.91 -4.62 12.72
CA GLY A 59 15.53 -3.50 11.98
C GLY A 59 17.06 -3.49 12.00
N SER A 60 17.68 -4.67 11.99
CA SER A 60 19.15 -4.81 11.99
C SER A 60 19.84 -4.33 10.72
N THR A 61 19.08 -4.01 9.66
CA THR A 61 19.62 -3.45 8.43
C THR A 61 20.24 -2.08 8.72
N ARG A 62 21.57 -2.01 8.65
CA ARG A 62 22.34 -0.78 8.87
C ARG A 62 22.83 -0.19 7.57
N GLY A 63 22.59 1.10 7.43
CA GLY A 63 23.31 1.99 6.52
C GLY A 63 24.63 2.47 7.16
N LEU A 64 25.23 3.50 6.58
CA LEU A 64 26.48 4.07 7.08
C LEU A 64 26.31 4.76 8.45
N TYR A 65 25.16 5.39 8.68
CA TYR A 65 24.86 6.19 9.87
C TYR A 65 23.43 6.02 10.41
N SER A 66 22.60 5.21 9.76
CA SER A 66 21.19 5.01 10.12
C SER A 66 20.84 3.53 10.12
N THR A 67 19.74 3.20 10.81
CA THR A 67 19.08 1.90 10.69
C THR A 67 17.83 2.04 9.86
N GLU A 68 17.41 0.95 9.22
CA GLU A 68 16.17 0.92 8.45
C GLU A 68 14.95 1.35 9.29
N LYS A 69 14.81 0.83 10.52
CA LYS A 69 13.68 1.15 11.40
C LYS A 69 13.56 2.64 11.71
N ASP A 70 14.68 3.35 11.82
CA ASP A 70 14.71 4.80 12.10
C ASP A 70 14.31 5.60 10.87
N VAL A 71 14.83 5.21 9.70
CA VAL A 71 14.50 5.86 8.42
C VAL A 71 13.03 5.62 8.07
N ALA A 72 12.55 4.39 8.23
CA ALA A 72 11.15 4.03 8.03
C ALA A 72 10.22 4.81 8.94
N LEU A 73 10.52 4.90 10.25
CA LEU A 73 9.72 5.66 11.21
C LEU A 73 9.64 7.14 10.83
N LYS A 74 10.80 7.76 10.58
CA LYS A 74 10.85 9.18 10.23
C LYS A 74 10.10 9.48 8.94
N THR A 75 10.20 8.58 7.95
CA THR A 75 9.49 8.72 6.68
C THR A 75 7.98 8.55 6.86
N ALA A 76 7.54 7.57 7.65
CA ALA A 76 6.13 7.35 7.96
C ALA A 76 5.50 8.56 8.64
N LEU A 77 6.15 9.09 9.69
CA LEU A 77 5.67 10.28 10.40
C LEU A 77 5.58 11.50 9.50
N ASN A 78 6.59 11.73 8.65
CA ASN A 78 6.57 12.83 7.69
C ASN A 78 5.47 12.67 6.63
N LEU A 79 5.25 11.45 6.13
CA LEU A 79 4.21 11.16 5.16
C LEU A 79 2.82 11.41 5.77
N GLY A 80 2.57 10.87 6.96
CA GLY A 80 1.29 11.04 7.61
C GLY A 80 1.01 12.50 7.98
N ALA A 81 2.01 13.24 8.49
CA ALA A 81 1.88 14.68 8.71
C ALA A 81 1.56 15.46 7.41
N ALA A 82 2.17 15.07 6.28
CA ALA A 82 1.87 15.68 4.99
C ALA A 82 0.43 15.36 4.52
N ILE A 83 -0.05 14.14 4.72
CA ILE A 83 -1.44 13.76 4.41
C ILE A 83 -2.40 14.56 5.30
N GLU A 84 -2.21 14.58 6.61
CA GLU A 84 -3.05 15.33 7.55
C GLU A 84 -3.05 16.84 7.25
N ALA A 85 -1.92 17.39 6.78
CA ALA A 85 -1.83 18.79 6.37
C ALA A 85 -2.65 19.09 5.11
N ASN A 86 -2.63 18.22 4.10
CA ASN A 86 -3.16 18.49 2.76
C ASN A 86 -4.53 17.82 2.47
N MET A 87 -4.94 16.82 3.24
CA MET A 87 -6.13 16.00 3.01
C MET A 87 -6.98 15.92 4.29
N LYS A 88 -7.77 16.96 4.56
CA LYS A 88 -8.50 17.12 5.83
C LYS A 88 -9.63 16.11 6.06
N ASP A 89 -10.09 15.47 5.00
CA ASP A 89 -11.11 14.43 5.01
C ASP A 89 -10.54 13.01 5.10
N VAL A 90 -9.20 12.87 5.20
CA VAL A 90 -8.51 11.59 5.35
C VAL A 90 -8.00 11.42 6.78
N LYS A 91 -8.38 10.30 7.39
CA LYS A 91 -7.86 9.83 8.67
C LYS A 91 -6.57 9.03 8.46
N VAL A 92 -5.49 9.46 9.10
CA VAL A 92 -4.23 8.71 9.15
C VAL A 92 -4.15 7.90 10.44
N ILE A 93 -3.71 6.66 10.34
CA ILE A 93 -3.44 5.77 11.47
C ILE A 93 -2.05 5.19 11.28
N TYR A 94 -1.21 5.23 12.29
CA TYR A 94 0.12 4.64 12.24
C TYR A 94 0.11 3.26 12.89
N THR A 95 0.89 2.31 12.38
CA THR A 95 1.15 1.07 13.14
C THR A 95 1.96 1.38 14.39
N ARG A 96 3.02 2.19 14.27
CA ARG A 96 3.83 2.72 15.38
C ARG A 96 4.22 4.18 15.13
N THR A 97 4.35 4.94 16.23
CA THR A 97 4.88 6.31 16.23
C THR A 97 6.24 6.43 16.92
N ASP A 98 6.71 5.34 17.55
CA ASP A 98 7.98 5.25 18.28
C ASP A 98 8.76 4.00 17.86
N ASP A 99 9.98 3.85 18.39
CA ASP A 99 10.83 2.69 18.14
C ASP A 99 10.41 1.48 18.98
N VAL A 100 9.27 0.88 18.61
CA VAL A 100 8.70 -0.31 19.24
C VAL A 100 8.54 -1.44 18.23
N PHE A 101 8.73 -2.68 18.69
CA PHE A 101 8.49 -3.86 17.85
C PHE A 101 6.98 -4.14 17.78
N ILE A 102 6.45 -4.18 16.56
CA ILE A 102 5.07 -4.62 16.31
C ILE A 102 5.11 -5.87 15.40
N PRO A 103 4.52 -7.00 15.82
CA PRO A 103 4.36 -8.20 15.00
C PRO A 103 3.66 -7.90 13.67
N LEU A 104 4.01 -8.64 12.62
CA LEU A 104 3.48 -8.41 11.28
C LEU A 104 1.96 -8.60 11.22
N TYR A 105 1.45 -9.65 11.89
CA TYR A 105 0.02 -9.90 11.95
C TYR A 105 -0.73 -8.75 12.65
N GLU A 106 -0.14 -8.16 13.68
CA GLU A 106 -0.75 -7.03 14.40
C GLU A 106 -0.84 -5.78 13.52
N ARG A 107 0.18 -5.51 12.68
CA ARG A 107 0.16 -4.41 11.69
C ARG A 107 -1.02 -4.54 10.73
N ILE A 108 -1.24 -5.75 10.21
CA ILE A 108 -2.37 -6.06 9.32
C ILE A 108 -3.70 -5.97 10.09
N GLY A 109 -3.73 -6.47 11.33
CA GLY A 109 -4.88 -6.37 12.22
C GLY A 109 -5.32 -4.93 12.47
N ILE A 110 -4.37 -4.01 12.68
CA ILE A 110 -4.64 -2.56 12.80
C ILE A 110 -5.37 -2.04 11.56
N ALA A 111 -4.90 -2.42 10.36
CA ALA A 111 -5.51 -1.98 9.11
C ALA A 111 -6.93 -2.53 8.91
N ASN A 112 -7.12 -3.82 9.17
CA ASN A 112 -8.42 -4.48 9.06
C ASN A 112 -9.43 -3.93 10.07
N ASN A 113 -9.01 -3.75 11.33
CA ASN A 113 -9.86 -3.20 12.40
C ASN A 113 -10.25 -1.75 12.13
N ALA A 114 -9.33 -0.96 11.55
CA ALA A 114 -9.60 0.40 11.13
C ALA A 114 -10.47 0.50 9.87
N LYS A 115 -10.71 -0.62 9.17
CA LYS A 115 -11.33 -0.66 7.83
C LYS A 115 -10.62 0.30 6.88
N ALA A 116 -9.29 0.25 6.87
CA ALA A 116 -8.48 1.14 6.06
C ALA A 116 -8.78 0.96 4.57
N ASP A 117 -8.91 2.07 3.86
CA ASP A 117 -9.06 2.09 2.40
C ASP A 117 -7.70 1.85 1.72
N LEU A 118 -6.61 2.21 2.40
CA LEU A 118 -5.24 2.04 1.92
C LEU A 118 -4.30 1.70 3.07
N PHE A 119 -3.41 0.73 2.84
CA PHE A 119 -2.30 0.39 3.72
C PHE A 119 -0.97 0.69 3.00
N ILE A 120 -0.14 1.54 3.60
CA ILE A 120 1.16 1.95 3.07
C ILE A 120 2.24 1.45 4.02
N SER A 121 3.02 0.45 3.63
CA SER A 121 4.18 0.02 4.42
C SER A 121 5.47 0.59 3.85
N ILE A 122 6.31 1.12 4.73
CA ILE A 122 7.55 1.82 4.39
C ILE A 122 8.73 1.04 4.94
N HIS A 123 9.59 0.58 4.03
CA HIS A 123 10.81 -0.18 4.30
C HIS A 123 12.00 0.40 3.54
N CYS A 124 13.22 -0.01 3.89
CA CYS A 124 14.44 0.35 3.19
C CYS A 124 15.11 -0.91 2.66
N ASN A 125 15.15 -1.06 1.33
CA ASN A 125 15.78 -2.20 0.69
C ASN A 125 17.29 -2.32 1.05
N ASP A 126 17.81 -3.54 1.11
CA ASP A 126 19.24 -3.80 1.31
C ASP A 126 19.96 -4.13 -0.01
N MET A 127 21.14 -3.54 -0.22
CA MET A 127 21.93 -3.82 -1.41
C MET A 127 22.73 -5.12 -1.24
N PRO A 128 22.79 -5.98 -2.28
CA PRO A 128 23.56 -7.21 -2.23
C PRO A 128 25.04 -6.93 -1.94
N LEU A 129 25.65 -7.82 -1.18
CA LEU A 129 27.09 -7.76 -0.90
C LEU A 129 27.87 -8.13 -2.17
N HIS A 130 28.73 -7.23 -2.63
CA HIS A 130 29.72 -7.56 -3.64
C HIS A 130 30.97 -8.13 -2.99
N ARG A 131 31.40 -9.28 -3.51
CA ARG A 131 32.67 -9.89 -3.16
C ARG A 131 33.78 -9.17 -3.92
N SER A 132 34.73 -8.59 -3.19
CA SER A 132 35.93 -7.98 -3.78
C SER A 132 37.18 -8.61 -3.18
N THR A 133 38.21 -8.81 -4.01
CA THR A 133 39.51 -9.29 -3.56
C THR A 133 40.43 -8.08 -3.39
N VAL A 134 40.94 -7.87 -2.18
CA VAL A 134 41.89 -6.79 -1.87
C VAL A 134 43.27 -7.35 -1.53
N THR A 135 44.32 -6.73 -2.04
CA THR A 135 45.70 -7.06 -1.68
C THR A 135 46.02 -6.46 -0.32
N THR A 136 46.38 -7.29 0.64
CA THR A 136 46.70 -6.89 2.03
C THR A 136 48.20 -6.82 2.31
N GLY A 137 49.01 -7.37 1.41
CA GLY A 137 50.47 -7.34 1.51
C GLY A 137 51.14 -8.16 0.42
N TYR A 138 52.43 -8.40 0.58
CA TYR A 138 53.22 -9.24 -0.32
C TYR A 138 54.07 -10.20 0.50
N ARG A 139 54.24 -11.42 0.02
CA ARG A 139 55.22 -12.39 0.55
C ARG A 139 56.18 -12.83 -0.54
N LYS A 140 57.35 -13.34 -0.17
CA LYS A 140 58.22 -14.05 -1.12
C LYS A 140 57.81 -15.52 -1.18
N ASN A 141 57.78 -16.08 -2.38
CA ASN A 141 57.62 -17.53 -2.55
C ASN A 141 58.98 -18.25 -2.39
N SER A 142 58.98 -19.58 -2.48
CA SER A 142 60.19 -20.41 -2.37
C SER A 142 61.28 -20.08 -3.39
N LYS A 143 60.93 -19.39 -4.48
CA LYS A 143 61.85 -18.92 -5.54
C LYS A 143 62.27 -17.45 -5.36
N GLY A 144 61.98 -16.84 -4.20
CA GLY A 144 62.31 -15.44 -3.90
C GLY A 144 61.42 -14.39 -4.59
N LYS A 145 60.46 -14.79 -5.43
CA LYS A 145 59.56 -13.88 -6.16
C LYS A 145 58.50 -13.31 -5.23
N ARG A 146 58.28 -11.99 -5.30
CA ARG A 146 57.19 -11.30 -4.60
C ARG A 146 55.84 -11.72 -5.17
N VAL A 147 54.96 -12.23 -4.32
CA VAL A 147 53.58 -12.61 -4.64
C VAL A 147 52.60 -11.88 -3.72
N PRO A 148 51.48 -11.36 -4.23
CA PRO A 148 50.50 -10.65 -3.41
C PRO A 148 49.79 -11.61 -2.45
N ILE A 149 49.49 -11.12 -1.24
CA ILE A 149 48.60 -11.76 -0.28
C ILE A 149 47.24 -11.08 -0.45
N THR A 150 46.25 -11.85 -0.85
CA THR A 150 44.89 -11.35 -1.10
C THR A 150 43.93 -11.77 0.01
N LYS A 151 42.96 -10.92 0.31
CA LYS A 151 41.85 -11.21 1.21
C LYS A 151 40.54 -10.93 0.49
N THR A 152 39.58 -11.85 0.61
CA THR A 152 38.20 -11.58 0.22
C THR A 152 37.57 -10.64 1.24
N VAL A 153 37.02 -9.52 0.77
CA VAL A 153 36.18 -8.63 1.56
C VAL A 153 34.80 -8.53 0.92
N TYR A 154 33.77 -8.48 1.75
CA TYR A 154 32.40 -8.24 1.33
C TYR A 154 32.09 -6.76 1.54
N ARG A 155 31.63 -6.07 0.49
CA ARG A 155 31.26 -4.66 0.55
C ARG A 155 29.85 -4.51 -0.01
N LYS A 156 28.98 -3.75 0.67
CA LYS A 156 27.68 -3.37 0.08
C LYS A 156 27.92 -2.47 -1.11
N SER A 157 27.15 -2.66 -2.18
CA SER A 157 27.16 -1.73 -3.32
C SER A 157 26.65 -0.36 -2.88
N THR A 158 27.41 0.71 -3.12
CA THR A 158 27.00 2.09 -2.84
C THR A 158 26.77 2.89 -4.13
N SER A 159 26.78 2.23 -5.30
CA SER A 159 26.65 2.89 -6.59
C SER A 159 25.21 3.30 -6.91
N THR A 160 24.23 2.58 -6.34
CA THR A 160 22.81 2.84 -6.56
C THR A 160 22.33 3.98 -5.67
N ARG A 161 21.56 4.90 -6.24
CA ARG A 161 20.94 6.03 -5.53
C ARG A 161 19.52 6.18 -6.06
N GLY A 162 18.58 6.48 -5.19
CA GLY A 162 17.18 6.69 -5.55
C GLY A 162 16.23 6.01 -4.56
N VAL A 163 14.93 6.17 -4.82
CA VAL A 163 13.85 5.48 -4.13
C VAL A 163 13.20 4.51 -5.13
N GLU A 164 12.90 3.29 -4.67
CA GLU A 164 12.11 2.33 -5.42
C GLU A 164 10.82 2.10 -4.63
N THR A 165 9.67 2.17 -5.31
CA THR A 165 8.36 1.98 -4.68
C THR A 165 7.72 0.73 -5.25
N PHE A 166 7.41 -0.23 -4.39
CA PHE A 166 6.63 -1.41 -4.76
C PHE A 166 5.17 -1.18 -4.41
N VAL A 167 4.28 -1.31 -5.40
CA VAL A 167 2.82 -1.26 -5.18
C VAL A 167 2.26 -2.66 -5.40
N SER A 168 1.83 -3.31 -4.31
CA SER A 168 1.17 -4.61 -4.38
C SER A 168 -0.34 -4.44 -4.56
N GLY A 169 -0.85 -4.85 -5.72
CA GLY A 169 -2.27 -5.11 -5.94
C GLY A 169 -2.53 -6.61 -5.91
N MET A 170 -3.71 -7.04 -5.46
CA MET A 170 -4.13 -8.45 -5.30
C MET A 170 -4.02 -9.35 -6.55
N GLY A 171 -3.57 -8.84 -7.71
CA GLY A 171 -3.43 -9.60 -8.96
C GLY A 171 -2.00 -9.98 -9.40
N ARG A 172 -0.94 -9.62 -8.66
CA ARG A 172 0.48 -9.87 -9.07
C ARG A 172 1.36 -10.49 -7.98
N VAL A 173 0.80 -11.47 -7.28
CA VAL A 173 1.39 -12.09 -6.07
C VAL A 173 2.78 -12.72 -6.32
N ASN A 174 3.00 -13.35 -7.48
CA ASN A 174 4.19 -14.20 -7.71
C ASN A 174 5.52 -13.43 -7.84
N GLU A 175 5.53 -12.21 -8.38
CA GLU A 175 6.75 -11.38 -8.49
C GLU A 175 7.03 -10.58 -7.21
N GLN A 176 5.97 -10.32 -6.43
CA GLN A 176 6.01 -9.56 -5.19
C GLN A 176 6.42 -10.44 -4.00
N ASP A 177 6.21 -11.74 -4.10
CA ASP A 177 6.49 -12.74 -3.08
C ASP A 177 7.93 -12.70 -2.55
N GLU A 178 8.95 -12.46 -3.39
CA GLU A 178 10.34 -12.42 -2.92
C GLU A 178 10.67 -11.16 -2.13
N ALA A 179 10.15 -10.00 -2.54
CA ALA A 179 10.28 -8.76 -1.79
C ALA A 179 9.48 -8.83 -0.49
N ILE A 180 8.23 -9.31 -0.57
CA ILE A 180 7.37 -9.53 0.59
C ILE A 180 8.02 -10.53 1.56
N LYS A 181 8.58 -11.66 1.10
CA LYS A 181 9.25 -12.64 1.98
C LYS A 181 10.53 -12.08 2.61
N ARG A 182 11.27 -11.23 1.89
CA ARG A 182 12.50 -10.61 2.39
C ARG A 182 12.22 -9.53 3.44
N GLU A 183 11.27 -8.64 3.15
CA GLU A 183 10.86 -7.57 4.07
C GLU A 183 10.08 -8.13 5.28
N ASN A 184 9.24 -9.15 5.05
CA ASN A 184 8.51 -9.85 6.11
C ASN A 184 9.32 -10.98 6.74
N ALA A 185 10.64 -11.05 6.58
CA ALA A 185 11.47 -12.02 7.31
C ALA A 185 11.35 -11.87 8.83
N ALA A 186 10.86 -10.71 9.31
CA ALA A 186 10.44 -10.51 10.69
C ALA A 186 9.40 -11.53 11.18
N ILE A 187 8.66 -12.19 10.27
CA ILE A 187 7.73 -13.29 10.60
C ILE A 187 8.45 -14.42 11.35
N PHE A 188 9.73 -14.66 11.05
CA PHE A 188 10.53 -15.70 11.73
C PHE A 188 10.99 -15.29 13.14
N LEU A 189 10.80 -14.02 13.53
CA LEU A 189 11.05 -13.53 14.90
C LEU A 189 9.82 -13.70 15.81
N GLU A 190 8.69 -14.15 15.27
CA GLU A 190 7.47 -14.43 16.00
C GLU A 190 7.48 -15.87 16.50
N GLU A 191 7.23 -16.08 17.79
CA GLU A 191 7.28 -17.41 18.41
C GLU A 191 6.19 -18.36 17.84
N ASN A 192 5.08 -17.81 17.35
CA ASN A 192 3.91 -18.57 16.87
C ASN A 192 3.62 -18.43 15.37
N TYR A 193 4.63 -18.09 14.55
CA TYR A 193 4.41 -17.81 13.12
C TYR A 193 3.82 -18.98 12.31
N LYS A 194 3.88 -20.21 12.83
CA LYS A 194 3.34 -21.42 12.21
C LYS A 194 1.88 -21.71 12.56
N GLU A 195 1.32 -21.02 13.55
CA GLU A 195 -0.04 -21.23 14.05
C GLU A 195 -1.04 -20.18 13.54
N ASN A 196 -0.55 -19.19 12.78
CA ASN A 196 -1.33 -18.08 12.22
C ASN A 196 -1.73 -18.32 10.77
#